data_AF-W1X8J4-F1
#
_entry.id   AF-W1X8J4-F1
#
_cell.length_a   1.000
_cell.length_b   1.000
_cell.length_c   1.000
_cell.angle_alpha   90.00
_cell.angle_beta   90.00
_cell.angle_gamma   90.00
#
_symmetry.space_group_name_H-M   'P 1'
#
loop_
_entity.id
_entity.type
_entity.pdbx_description
1 polymer ?
#
loop_
_entity_poly.entity_id
_entity_poly.type
_entity_poly.pdbx_seq_one_letter_code
_entity_poly.pdbx_strand_id
1 'polypeptide(L)'
;REELFPYWEKRSMKDFINGQMTDEVKAATSTQIFSINQTDKGQGHIIIDYPRLLNHGLGELVAQMQQHCQQQPENHFYQAALLLLEASQKHILRYAELAETMAANCTDAQRREELLTIAEISRHNAEHKPQTFWQACQLFWYMNIILQYESNASSLSLGRFDQYMLPFYQASLT
;
A
#
# COMPACT_ATOMS: atom_id res chain seq x y z
N ARG A 1 10.39 22.93 -8.42
CA ARG A 1 9.23 23.65 -9.02
C ARG A 1 9.43 23.83 -10.51
N GLU A 2 10.60 24.30 -10.95
CA GLU A 2 10.91 24.61 -12.35
C GLU A 2 10.85 23.41 -13.31
N GLU A 3 11.06 22.18 -12.84
CA GLU A 3 11.00 20.98 -13.71
C GLU A 3 9.66 20.24 -13.63
N LEU A 4 9.21 19.90 -12.41
CA LEU A 4 7.99 19.10 -12.21
C LEU A 4 6.72 19.88 -12.54
N PHE A 5 6.64 21.18 -12.23
CA PHE A 5 5.42 21.94 -12.48
C PHE A 5 5.12 22.05 -13.99
N PRO A 6 6.07 22.46 -14.86
CA PRO A 6 5.82 22.48 -16.30
C PRO A 6 5.54 21.10 -16.90
N TYR A 7 6.18 20.04 -16.39
CA TYR A 7 5.92 18.67 -16.88
C TYR A 7 4.46 18.25 -16.64
N TRP A 8 3.90 18.56 -15.47
CA TRP A 8 2.54 18.15 -15.07
C TRP A 8 1.45 19.11 -15.53
N GLU A 9 1.82 20.30 -16.03
CA GLU A 9 0.86 21.27 -16.57
C GLU A 9 0.02 20.62 -17.69
N LYS A 10 -1.31 20.67 -17.56
CA LYS A 10 -2.29 20.06 -18.48
C LYS A 10 -2.30 18.52 -18.50
N ARG A 11 -1.53 17.87 -17.62
CA ARG A 11 -1.51 16.41 -17.45
C ARG A 11 -2.08 15.96 -16.11
N SER A 12 -2.37 16.90 -15.21
CA SER A 12 -2.95 16.59 -13.93
C SER A 12 -4.43 16.19 -14.07
N MET A 13 -4.90 15.36 -13.14
CA MET A 13 -6.33 15.04 -13.04
C MET A 13 -7.19 16.30 -12.88
N LYS A 14 -6.69 17.30 -12.16
CA LYS A 14 -7.36 18.59 -11.97
C LYS A 14 -7.56 19.34 -13.28
N ASP A 15 -6.52 19.40 -14.12
CA ASP A 15 -6.61 20.06 -15.43
C ASP A 15 -7.61 19.33 -16.33
N PHE A 16 -7.59 17.99 -16.31
CA PHE A 16 -8.55 17.17 -17.03
C PHE A 16 -9.99 17.46 -16.58
N ILE A 17 -10.29 17.38 -15.28
CA ILE A 17 -11.64 17.60 -14.73
C ILE A 17 -12.13 19.02 -15.03
N ASN A 18 -11.30 20.03 -14.79
CA ASN A 18 -11.66 21.43 -15.05
C ASN A 18 -11.96 21.69 -16.53
N GLY A 19 -11.26 21.01 -17.43
CA GLY A 19 -11.52 21.05 -18.87
C GLY A 19 -12.86 20.45 -19.30
N GLN A 20 -13.46 19.59 -18.47
CA GLN A 20 -14.77 18.97 -18.73
C GLN A 20 -15.94 19.74 -18.09
N MET A 21 -15.69 20.73 -17.21
CA MET A 21 -16.76 21.47 -16.55
C MET A 21 -17.47 22.42 -17.52
N THR A 22 -18.79 22.24 -17.67
CA THR A 22 -19.64 23.14 -18.45
C THR A 22 -19.80 24.50 -17.75
N ASP A 23 -20.21 25.53 -18.50
CA ASP A 23 -20.44 26.86 -17.93
C ASP A 23 -21.57 26.87 -16.89
N GLU A 24 -22.58 26.03 -17.06
CA GLU A 24 -23.64 25.81 -16.07
C GLU A 24 -23.08 25.28 -14.74
N VAL A 25 -22.20 24.28 -14.79
CA VAL A 25 -21.57 23.71 -13.59
C VAL A 25 -20.65 24.73 -12.92
N LYS A 26 -19.89 25.51 -13.70
CA LYS A 26 -19.05 26.60 -13.18
C LYS A 26 -19.90 27.69 -12.50
N ALA A 27 -21.01 28.09 -13.13
CA ALA A 27 -21.95 29.05 -12.55
C ALA A 27 -22.55 28.53 -11.25
N ALA A 28 -23.03 27.28 -11.23
CA ALA A 28 -23.61 26.65 -10.04
C ALA A 28 -22.60 26.54 -8.89
N THR A 29 -21.37 26.07 -9.14
CA THR A 29 -20.32 25.98 -8.13
C THR A 29 -19.86 27.35 -7.61
N SER A 30 -19.88 28.39 -8.45
CA SER A 30 -19.53 29.76 -8.05
C SER A 30 -20.48 30.35 -7.01
N THR A 31 -21.70 29.81 -6.89
CA THR A 31 -22.65 30.21 -5.83
C THR A 31 -22.22 29.78 -4.43
N GLN A 32 -21.24 28.87 -4.32
CA GLN A 32 -20.75 28.30 -3.06
C GLN A 32 -21.81 27.56 -2.22
N ILE A 33 -22.98 27.25 -2.79
CA ILE A 33 -24.00 26.42 -2.14
C ILE A 33 -23.51 24.97 -2.00
N PHE A 34 -22.68 24.51 -2.93
CA PHE A 34 -21.98 23.24 -2.86
C PHE A 34 -20.57 23.38 -3.45
N SER A 35 -19.71 22.42 -3.13
CA SER A 35 -18.36 22.32 -3.69
C SER A 35 -18.16 20.95 -4.34
N ILE A 36 -17.51 20.93 -5.51
CA ILE A 36 -17.06 19.68 -6.13
C ILE A 36 -15.72 19.31 -5.47
N ASN A 37 -15.72 18.19 -4.73
CA ASN A 37 -14.54 17.66 -4.05
C ASN A 37 -13.82 16.61 -4.91
N GLN A 38 -12.65 16.14 -4.47
CA GLN A 38 -11.88 15.06 -5.11
C GLN A 38 -11.41 15.39 -6.54
N THR A 39 -11.16 16.67 -6.80
CA THR A 39 -10.71 17.16 -8.12
C THR A 39 -9.20 17.26 -8.23
N ASP A 40 -8.47 17.23 -7.11
CA ASP A 40 -7.03 17.51 -7.03
C ASP A 40 -6.23 16.48 -6.21
N LYS A 41 -6.88 15.41 -5.75
CA LYS A 41 -6.28 14.32 -4.97
C LYS A 41 -6.85 12.98 -5.39
N GLY A 42 -6.08 11.91 -5.22
CA GLY A 42 -6.56 10.57 -5.48
C GLY A 42 -7.76 10.20 -4.62
N GLN A 43 -8.62 9.34 -5.15
CA GLN A 43 -9.79 8.86 -4.42
C GLN A 43 -9.38 7.77 -3.42
N GLY A 44 -9.74 7.97 -2.17
CA GLY A 44 -9.67 6.94 -1.12
C GLY A 44 -11.07 6.51 -0.71
N HIS A 45 -11.33 6.49 0.60
CA HIS A 45 -12.60 5.99 1.16
C HIS A 45 -12.83 4.52 0.84
N ILE A 46 -11.77 3.73 1.03
CA ILE A 46 -11.78 2.29 0.80
C ILE A 46 -11.16 1.58 2.00
N ILE A 47 -11.67 0.39 2.28
CA ILE A 47 -11.06 -0.60 3.17
C ILE A 47 -10.58 -1.71 2.23
N ILE A 48 -9.27 -1.92 2.17
CA ILE A 48 -8.73 -3.03 1.38
C ILE A 48 -9.08 -4.37 2.02
N ASP A 49 -8.97 -5.45 1.25
CA ASP A 49 -9.25 -6.80 1.72
C ASP A 49 -8.09 -7.33 2.60
N TYR A 50 -7.99 -6.80 3.82
CA TYR A 50 -7.04 -7.27 4.82
C TYR A 50 -7.18 -8.77 5.12
N PRO A 51 -8.39 -9.35 5.24
CA PRO A 51 -8.54 -10.80 5.36
C PRO A 51 -7.84 -11.56 4.23
N ARG A 52 -8.00 -11.17 2.97
CA ARG A 52 -7.32 -11.83 1.85
C ARG A 52 -5.80 -11.65 1.92
N LEU A 53 -5.33 -10.45 2.23
CA LEU A 53 -3.90 -10.17 2.39
C LEU A 53 -3.28 -11.04 3.48
N LEU A 54 -3.88 -11.07 4.67
CA LEU A 54 -3.32 -11.77 5.83
C LEU A 54 -3.49 -13.29 5.73
N ASN A 55 -4.51 -13.78 5.04
CA ASN A 55 -4.74 -15.22 4.89
C ASN A 55 -3.88 -15.88 3.81
N HIS A 56 -3.43 -15.12 2.79
CA HIS A 56 -2.60 -15.63 1.69
C HIS A 56 -1.15 -15.13 1.73
N GLY A 57 -0.90 -13.95 2.29
CA GLY A 57 0.42 -13.29 2.21
C GLY A 57 0.72 -12.71 0.82
N LEU A 58 1.82 -11.99 0.69
CA LEU A 58 2.19 -11.35 -0.58
C LEU A 58 2.64 -12.36 -1.65
N GLY A 59 3.40 -13.39 -1.27
CA GLY A 59 3.92 -14.36 -2.23
C GLY A 59 2.81 -15.12 -2.97
N GLU A 60 1.75 -15.53 -2.27
CA GLU A 60 0.62 -16.19 -2.92
C GLU A 60 -0.15 -15.23 -3.84
N LEU A 61 -0.34 -13.96 -3.44
CA LEU A 61 -0.99 -12.96 -4.29
C LEU A 61 -0.18 -12.68 -5.56
N VAL A 62 1.15 -12.64 -5.47
CA VAL A 62 2.06 -12.55 -6.62
C VAL A 62 1.89 -13.76 -7.54
N ALA A 63 1.91 -14.98 -6.99
CA ALA A 63 1.74 -16.20 -7.77
C ALA A 63 0.38 -16.25 -8.50
N GLN A 64 -0.71 -15.87 -7.82
CA GLN A 64 -2.04 -15.76 -8.42
C GLN A 64 -2.03 -14.74 -9.58
N MET A 65 -1.39 -13.58 -9.39
CA MET A 65 -1.33 -12.56 -10.44
C MET A 65 -0.43 -12.95 -11.62
N GLN A 66 0.66 -13.68 -11.37
CA GLN A 66 1.49 -14.28 -12.42
C GLN A 66 0.68 -15.25 -13.28
N GLN A 67 -0.14 -16.10 -12.66
CA GLN A 67 -1.03 -17.00 -13.40
C GLN A 67 -2.04 -16.23 -14.26
N HIS A 68 -2.64 -15.15 -13.74
CA HIS A 68 -3.53 -14.29 -14.52
C HIS A 68 -2.81 -13.62 -15.71
N CYS A 69 -1.59 -13.15 -15.51
CA CYS A 69 -0.77 -12.60 -16.60
C CYS A 69 -0.44 -13.65 -17.66
N GLN A 70 -0.14 -14.90 -17.28
CA GLN A 70 0.12 -15.97 -18.23
C GLN A 70 -1.13 -16.33 -19.07
N GLN A 71 -2.30 -16.32 -18.44
CA GLN A 71 -3.57 -16.59 -19.11
C GLN A 71 -4.01 -15.43 -20.02
N GLN A 72 -3.67 -14.20 -19.66
CA GLN A 72 -4.03 -12.98 -20.39
C GLN A 72 -2.80 -12.07 -20.54
N PRO A 73 -1.84 -12.44 -21.39
CA PRO A 73 -0.55 -11.74 -21.49
C PRO A 73 -0.69 -10.31 -21.98
N GLU A 74 -1.73 -9.97 -22.76
CA GLU A 74 -1.96 -8.61 -23.26
C GLU A 74 -2.79 -7.74 -22.28
N ASN A 75 -3.16 -8.27 -21.11
CA ASN A 75 -3.94 -7.52 -20.13
C ASN A 75 -3.03 -6.61 -19.30
N HIS A 76 -2.90 -5.35 -19.73
CA HIS A 76 -2.06 -4.35 -19.06
C HIS A 76 -2.43 -4.11 -17.59
N PHE A 77 -3.69 -4.29 -17.19
CA PHE A 77 -4.09 -4.14 -15.80
C PHE A 77 -3.48 -5.24 -14.92
N TYR A 78 -3.49 -6.50 -15.38
CA TYR A 78 -2.85 -7.59 -14.65
C TYR A 78 -1.33 -7.43 -14.57
N GLN A 79 -0.70 -6.99 -15.67
CA GLN A 79 0.73 -6.69 -15.66
C GLN A 79 1.07 -5.59 -14.64
N ALA A 80 0.29 -4.50 -14.61
CA ALA A 80 0.49 -3.41 -13.66
C ALA A 80 0.29 -3.86 -12.21
N ALA A 81 -0.75 -4.66 -11.93
CA ALA A 81 -1.00 -5.22 -10.61
C ALA A 81 0.13 -6.15 -10.15
N LEU A 82 0.67 -7.00 -11.04
CA LEU A 82 1.82 -7.85 -10.74
C LEU A 82 3.05 -7.02 -10.39
N LEU A 83 3.35 -6.00 -11.21
CA LEU A 83 4.48 -5.10 -10.96
C LEU A 83 4.38 -4.40 -9.60
N LEU A 84 3.18 -3.98 -9.19
CA LEU A 84 2.95 -3.36 -7.87
C LEU A 84 3.15 -4.34 -6.72
N LEU A 85 2.69 -5.59 -6.87
CA LEU A 85 2.90 -6.62 -5.84
C LEU A 85 4.38 -6.97 -5.69
N GLU A 86 5.11 -7.14 -6.80
CA GLU A 86 6.55 -7.38 -6.79
C GLU A 86 7.33 -6.18 -6.22
N ALA A 87 6.92 -4.95 -6.55
CA ALA A 87 7.50 -3.73 -5.98
C ALA A 87 7.25 -3.65 -4.46
N SER A 88 6.09 -4.13 -3.99
CA SER A 88 5.75 -4.21 -2.56
C SER A 88 6.68 -5.20 -1.83
N GLN A 89 6.93 -6.38 -2.40
CA GLN A 89 7.91 -7.32 -1.85
C GLN A 89 9.31 -6.70 -1.76
N LYS A 90 9.77 -6.04 -2.83
CA LYS A 90 11.07 -5.34 -2.85
C LYS A 90 11.14 -4.22 -1.81
N HIS A 91 10.05 -3.49 -1.60
CA HIS A 91 9.99 -2.45 -0.58
C HIS A 91 10.17 -3.01 0.83
N ILE A 92 9.51 -4.13 1.14
CA ILE A 92 9.64 -4.82 2.43
C ILE A 92 11.08 -5.35 2.61
N LEU A 93 11.65 -5.98 1.58
CA LEU A 93 13.02 -6.51 1.63
C LEU A 93 14.08 -5.41 1.87
N ARG A 94 13.87 -4.20 1.35
CA ARG A 94 14.74 -3.04 1.66
C ARG A 94 14.72 -2.68 3.14
N TYR A 95 13.59 -2.83 3.83
CA TYR A 95 13.53 -2.63 5.29
C TYR A 95 14.21 -3.77 6.05
N ALA A 96 14.17 -4.99 5.54
CA ALA A 96 14.94 -6.10 6.12
C ALA A 96 16.45 -5.81 6.07
N GLU A 97 16.97 -5.44 4.90
CA GLU A 97 18.38 -5.07 4.71
C GLU A 97 18.80 -3.88 5.58
N LEU A 98 17.93 -2.87 5.70
CA LEU A 98 18.18 -1.72 6.57
C LEU A 98 18.25 -2.14 8.04
N ALA A 99 17.32 -2.99 8.50
CA ALA A 99 17.29 -3.47 9.88
C ALA A 99 18.53 -4.31 10.21
N GLU A 100 18.98 -5.18 9.30
CA GLU A 100 20.25 -5.92 9.42
C GLU A 100 21.46 -4.98 9.51
N THR A 101 21.50 -3.96 8.65
CA THR A 101 22.57 -2.95 8.65
C THR A 101 22.60 -2.17 9.98
N MET A 102 21.43 -1.81 10.51
CA MET A 102 21.32 -1.13 11.79
C MET A 102 21.72 -2.05 12.94
N ALA A 103 21.35 -3.33 12.90
CA ALA A 103 21.70 -4.33 13.90
C ALA A 103 23.21 -4.55 14.00
N ALA A 104 23.90 -4.64 12.86
CA ALA A 104 25.36 -4.81 12.79
C ALA A 104 26.12 -3.65 13.46
N ASN A 105 25.55 -2.45 13.44
CA ASN A 105 26.12 -1.25 14.04
C ASN A 105 25.55 -0.94 15.44
N CYS A 106 24.71 -1.81 16.00
CA CYS A 106 24.04 -1.58 17.27
C CYS A 106 24.82 -2.16 18.45
N THR A 107 25.25 -1.29 19.36
CA THR A 107 25.97 -1.67 20.58
C THR A 107 25.05 -2.26 21.65
N ASP A 108 23.81 -1.80 21.71
CA ASP A 108 22.82 -2.31 22.66
C ASP A 108 22.32 -3.69 22.24
N ALA A 109 22.50 -4.70 23.10
CA ALA A 109 22.22 -6.08 22.75
C ALA A 109 20.72 -6.35 22.56
N GLN A 110 19.86 -5.73 23.37
CA GLN A 110 18.42 -5.90 23.26
C GLN A 110 17.91 -5.29 21.95
N ARG A 111 18.31 -4.06 21.64
CA ARG A 111 17.91 -3.37 20.42
C ARG A 111 18.42 -4.07 19.16
N ARG A 112 19.63 -4.64 19.22
CA ARG A 112 20.17 -5.45 18.13
C ARG A 112 19.26 -6.64 17.84
N GLU A 113 18.78 -7.35 18.87
CA GLU A 113 17.87 -8.48 18.72
C GLU A 113 16.51 -8.06 18.14
N GLU A 114 15.97 -6.93 18.58
CA GLU A 114 14.74 -6.37 18.03
C GLU A 114 14.89 -6.06 16.52
N LEU A 115 16.03 -5.50 16.10
CA LEU A 115 16.31 -5.21 14.70
C LEU A 115 16.46 -6.47 13.86
N LEU A 116 17.13 -7.50 14.37
CA LEU A 116 17.23 -8.80 13.70
C LEU A 116 15.86 -9.44 13.56
N THR A 117 15.01 -9.36 14.59
CA THR A 117 13.62 -9.82 14.53
C THR A 117 12.81 -9.08 13.46
N ILE A 118 12.96 -7.75 13.36
CA ILE A 118 12.30 -6.97 12.30
C ILE A 118 12.74 -7.44 10.91
N ALA A 119 14.04 -7.70 10.72
CA ALA A 119 14.56 -8.19 9.45
C ALA A 119 13.99 -9.56 9.09
N GLU A 120 14.00 -10.50 10.03
CA GLU A 120 13.43 -11.84 9.85
C GLU A 120 11.95 -11.78 9.48
N ILE A 121 11.15 -11.03 10.23
CA ILE A 121 9.72 -10.83 9.95
C ILE A 121 9.51 -10.23 8.56
N SER A 122 10.33 -9.26 8.17
CA SER A 122 10.21 -8.59 6.88
C SER A 122 10.53 -9.56 5.72
N ARG A 123 11.60 -10.35 5.84
CA ARG A 123 11.93 -11.40 4.86
C ARG A 123 10.83 -12.44 4.76
N HIS A 124 10.30 -12.89 5.90
CA HIS A 124 9.17 -13.83 5.94
C HIS A 124 7.95 -13.26 5.20
N ASN A 125 7.49 -12.06 5.58
CA ASN A 125 6.28 -11.43 5.04
C ASN A 125 6.38 -11.05 3.56
N ALA A 126 7.59 -10.87 3.03
CA ALA A 126 7.79 -10.62 1.61
C ALA A 126 7.34 -11.83 0.78
N GLU A 127 7.50 -13.05 1.28
CA GLU A 127 7.27 -14.28 0.49
C GLU A 127 6.14 -15.15 1.03
N HIS A 128 5.85 -15.08 2.33
CA HIS A 128 5.00 -16.03 3.02
C HIS A 128 3.85 -15.34 3.75
N LYS A 129 2.80 -16.12 3.99
CA LYS A 129 1.70 -15.75 4.87
C LYS A 129 2.22 -15.49 6.29
N PRO A 130 1.78 -14.43 6.99
CA PRO A 130 2.11 -14.24 8.40
C PRO A 130 1.57 -15.41 9.24
N GLN A 131 2.35 -15.83 10.23
CA GLN A 131 2.04 -16.94 11.14
C GLN A 131 1.93 -16.46 12.59
N THR A 132 2.65 -15.39 12.94
CA THR A 132 2.63 -14.79 14.28
C THR A 132 1.93 -13.43 14.27
N PHE A 133 1.56 -12.94 15.46
CA PHE A 133 0.96 -11.62 15.61
C PHE A 133 1.89 -10.51 15.12
N TRP A 134 3.19 -10.61 15.40
CA TRP A 134 4.17 -9.62 14.94
C TRP A 134 4.30 -9.60 13.42
N GLN A 135 4.32 -10.78 12.77
CA GLN A 135 4.32 -10.87 11.31
C GLN A 135 3.04 -10.24 10.72
N ALA A 136 1.88 -10.54 11.27
CA ALA A 136 0.61 -9.96 10.80
C ALA A 136 0.58 -8.43 10.97
N CYS A 137 1.01 -7.91 12.13
CA CYS A 137 1.07 -6.47 12.39
C CYS A 137 2.01 -5.76 11.42
N GLN A 138 3.18 -6.35 11.15
CA GLN A 138 4.16 -5.76 10.27
C GLN A 138 3.70 -5.76 8.81
N LEU A 139 3.08 -6.85 8.32
CA LEU A 139 2.52 -6.91 6.97
C LEU A 139 1.35 -5.92 6.80
N PHE A 140 0.47 -5.86 7.79
CA PHE A 140 -0.61 -4.86 7.84
C PHE A 140 -0.06 -3.43 7.73
N TRP A 141 0.99 -3.11 8.49
CA TRP A 141 1.57 -1.77 8.48
C TRP A 141 2.25 -1.44 7.14
N TYR A 142 3.04 -2.37 6.59
CA TYR A 142 3.66 -2.17 5.28
C TYR A 142 2.63 -1.85 4.20
N MET A 143 1.53 -2.60 4.14
CA MET A 143 0.51 -2.34 3.13
C MET A 143 -0.19 -0.99 3.31
N ASN A 144 -0.44 -0.56 4.55
CA ASN A 144 -1.00 0.78 4.81
C ASN A 144 -0.07 1.91 4.33
N ILE A 145 1.24 1.74 4.45
CA ILE A 145 2.23 2.71 3.97
C ILE A 145 2.33 2.68 2.44
N ILE A 146 2.40 1.49 1.84
CA ILE A 146 2.50 1.34 0.38
C ILE A 146 1.29 1.97 -0.32
N LEU A 147 0.08 1.75 0.19
CA LEU A 147 -1.14 2.36 -0.36
C LEU A 147 -1.12 3.90 -0.30
N GLN A 148 -0.51 4.48 0.73
CA GLN A 148 -0.35 5.93 0.86
C GLN A 148 0.79 6.50 0.00
N TYR A 149 1.75 5.67 -0.44
CA TYR A 149 2.71 6.07 -1.47
C TYR A 149 2.10 6.09 -2.86
N GLU A 150 1.21 5.15 -3.16
CA GLU A 150 0.53 5.06 -4.45
C GLU A 150 -0.38 6.27 -4.69
N SER A 151 -1.08 6.72 -3.64
CA SER A 151 -2.05 7.80 -3.74
C SER A 151 -2.04 8.65 -2.48
N ASN A 152 -2.14 9.98 -2.65
CA ASN A 152 -2.33 10.92 -1.55
C ASN A 152 -3.79 10.95 -1.02
N ALA A 153 -4.56 9.91 -1.34
CA ALA A 153 -5.93 9.74 -0.93
C ALA A 153 -6.08 9.71 0.60
N SER A 154 -7.14 10.35 1.09
CA SER A 154 -7.55 10.24 2.49
C SER A 154 -8.50 9.07 2.71
N SER A 155 -8.70 8.69 3.97
CA SER A 155 -9.70 7.69 4.37
C SER A 155 -9.40 6.28 3.84
N LEU A 156 -8.13 5.91 3.74
CA LEU A 156 -7.69 4.52 3.72
C LEU A 156 -7.88 3.96 5.13
N SER A 157 -8.99 3.27 5.33
CA SER A 157 -9.47 2.89 6.66
C SER A 157 -9.08 1.45 6.98
N LEU A 158 -8.82 1.20 8.27
CA LEU A 158 -8.42 -0.13 8.75
C LEU A 158 -9.60 -1.12 8.76
N GLY A 159 -10.83 -0.62 8.82
CA GLY A 159 -12.02 -1.46 9.00
C GLY A 159 -11.98 -2.20 10.34
N ARG A 160 -12.36 -3.48 10.33
CA ARG A 160 -12.51 -4.32 11.53
C ARG A 160 -11.19 -4.97 11.94
N PHE A 161 -10.20 -4.15 12.31
CA PHE A 161 -8.87 -4.60 12.72
C PHE A 161 -8.89 -5.68 13.80
N ASP A 162 -9.78 -5.53 14.77
CA ASP A 162 -10.02 -6.50 15.81
C ASP A 162 -10.34 -7.90 15.25
N GLN A 163 -11.16 -7.99 14.19
CA GLN A 163 -11.63 -9.28 13.68
C GLN A 163 -10.56 -10.03 12.88
N TYR A 164 -9.89 -9.37 11.95
CA TYR A 164 -8.92 -10.05 11.09
C TYR A 164 -7.55 -10.25 11.75
N MET A 165 -7.24 -9.52 12.83
CA MET A 165 -6.01 -9.71 13.60
C MET A 165 -6.15 -10.70 14.75
N LEU A 166 -7.36 -10.92 15.26
CA LEU A 166 -7.62 -11.79 16.42
C LEU A 166 -7.02 -13.20 16.28
N PRO A 167 -7.12 -13.91 15.13
CA PRO A 167 -6.53 -15.24 15.01
C PRO A 167 -5.01 -15.25 15.23
N PHE A 168 -4.30 -14.23 14.72
CA PHE A 168 -2.85 -14.11 14.90
C PHE A 168 -2.46 -13.76 16.33
N TYR A 169 -3.26 -12.90 16.98
CA TYR A 169 -3.08 -12.57 18.39
C TYR A 169 -3.25 -13.81 19.27
N GLN A 170 -4.34 -14.55 19.10
CA GLN A 170 -4.63 -15.76 19.86
C GLN A 170 -3.54 -16.83 19.67
N ALA A 171 -3.07 -17.04 18.43
CA ALA A 171 -1.99 -17.98 18.14
C ALA A 171 -0.65 -17.62 18.80
N SER A 172 -0.44 -16.36 19.19
CA SER A 172 0.79 -15.89 19.84
C SER A 172 0.71 -15.89 21.37
N LEU A 173 -0.45 -16.21 21.95
CA LEU A 173 -0.65 -16.33 23.40
C LEU A 173 -0.42 -17.76 23.92
N THR A 174 -0.31 -18.73 23.01
CA THR A 174 -0.12 -20.17 23.29
C THR A 174 1.29 -20.59 22.94
#